data_AF-A0A161M7A9-F1
#
_entry.id   AF-A0A161M7A9-F1
#
_cell.length_a   1.000
_cell.length_b   1.000
_cell.length_c   1.000
_cell.angle_alpha   90.00
_cell.angle_beta   90.00
_cell.angle_gamma   90.00
#
_symmetry.space_group_name_H-M   'P 1'
#
loop_
_entity.id
_entity.type
_entity.pdbx_description
1 polymer ?
#
loop_
_entity_poly.entity_id
_entity_poly.type
_entity_poly.pdbx_seq_one_letter_code
_entity_poly.pdbx_strand_id
1 'polypeptide(L)'
;EESIGGNVYQQNKVNQWTTNVVESCLGNLTKLQKAFKYIVTCTIMQKNGAGLHSASSCYWDNTTDGSCTVRWENKTMYCIVSVYGLAI
;
A
#
# COMPACT_ATOMS: atom_id res chain seq x y z
N GLU A 1 0.27 -10.24 0.71
CA GLU A 1 0.32 -11.58 0.11
C GLU A 1 -1.06 -12.20 -0.01
N GLU A 2 -1.84 -12.28 1.08
CA GLU A 2 -3.19 -12.85 1.11
C GLU A 2 -4.13 -12.40 -0.04
N SER A 3 -4.14 -11.10 -0.38
CA SER A 3 -5.06 -10.58 -1.40
C SER A 3 -4.64 -10.86 -2.86
N ILE A 4 -3.34 -11.02 -3.16
CA ILE A 4 -2.82 -11.03 -4.54
C ILE A 4 -1.75 -12.11 -4.83
N GLY A 5 -1.35 -12.89 -3.83
CA GLY A 5 -0.17 -13.76 -3.86
C GLY A 5 -0.18 -14.81 -4.97
N GLY A 6 -1.30 -15.53 -5.11
CA GLY A 6 -1.48 -16.57 -6.13
C GLY A 6 -1.99 -16.07 -7.48
N ASN A 7 -2.21 -14.76 -7.64
CA ASN A 7 -2.86 -14.22 -8.82
C ASN A 7 -1.86 -13.86 -9.93
N VAL A 8 -2.25 -14.11 -11.18
CA VAL A 8 -1.60 -13.55 -12.36
C VAL A 8 -2.25 -12.20 -12.68
N TYR A 9 -1.49 -11.23 -13.17
CA TYR A 9 -2.00 -9.90 -13.52
C TYR A 9 -3.24 -9.97 -14.42
N GLN A 10 -4.33 -9.31 -14.00
CA GLN A 10 -5.58 -9.19 -14.74
C GLN A 10 -6.10 -7.75 -14.59
N GLN A 11 -6.02 -6.95 -15.66
CA GLN A 11 -6.36 -5.52 -15.66
C GLN A 11 -7.73 -5.22 -15.02
N ASN A 12 -8.74 -6.03 -15.33
CA ASN A 12 -10.10 -5.89 -14.83
C ASN A 12 -10.23 -6.14 -13.31
N LYS A 13 -9.28 -6.83 -12.68
CA LYS A 13 -9.27 -7.10 -11.24
C LYS A 13 -8.38 -6.17 -10.44
N VAL A 14 -7.49 -5.42 -11.08
CA VAL A 14 -6.52 -4.54 -10.39
C VAL A 14 -7.19 -3.56 -9.44
N ASN A 15 -8.30 -2.95 -9.86
CA ASN A 15 -9.04 -2.00 -9.01
C ASN A 15 -9.58 -2.69 -7.74
N GLN A 16 -10.19 -3.87 -7.90
CA GLN A 16 -10.70 -4.64 -6.77
C GLN A 16 -9.57 -5.08 -5.83
N TRP A 17 -8.45 -5.57 -6.36
CA TRP A 17 -7.30 -5.96 -5.55
C TRP A 17 -6.71 -4.78 -4.79
N THR A 18 -6.63 -3.62 -5.43
CA THR A 18 -6.16 -2.38 -4.80
C THR A 18 -7.06 -2.01 -3.62
N THR A 19 -8.38 -2.02 -3.81
CA THR A 19 -9.35 -1.77 -2.73
C THR A 19 -9.18 -2.77 -1.58
N ASN A 20 -9.14 -4.08 -1.88
CA ASN A 20 -9.01 -5.12 -0.86
C ASN A 20 -7.72 -4.97 -0.04
N VAL A 21 -6.60 -4.62 -0.68
CA VAL A 21 -5.32 -4.39 0.00
C VAL A 21 -5.42 -3.17 0.92
N VAL A 22 -5.97 -2.06 0.42
CA VAL A 22 -6.14 -0.82 1.19
C VAL A 22 -7.03 -1.04 2.40
N GLU A 23 -8.20 -1.67 2.21
CA GLU A 23 -9.16 -1.96 3.29
C GLU A 23 -8.58 -2.92 4.33
N SER A 24 -7.87 -3.96 3.92
CA SER A 24 -7.22 -4.89 4.85
C SER A 24 -6.14 -4.19 5.68
N CYS A 25 -5.27 -3.40 5.05
CA CYS A 25 -4.27 -2.60 5.75
C CYS A 25 -4.91 -1.62 6.73
N LEU A 26 -5.90 -0.84 6.29
CA LEU A 26 -6.59 0.14 7.14
C LEU A 26 -7.35 -0.54 8.29
N GLY A 27 -8.01 -1.66 8.02
CA GLY A 27 -8.69 -2.45 9.04
C GLY A 27 -7.74 -2.99 10.11
N ASN A 28 -6.53 -3.41 9.74
CA ASN A 28 -5.53 -3.85 10.69
C ASN A 28 -4.92 -2.69 11.50
N LEU A 29 -4.72 -1.52 10.89
CA LEU A 29 -4.22 -0.33 11.57
C LEU A 29 -5.23 0.23 12.58
N THR A 30 -6.52 0.28 12.22
CA THR A 30 -7.58 0.79 13.10
C THR A 30 -7.81 -0.12 14.31
N LYS A 31 -7.62 -1.44 14.18
CA LYS A 31 -7.66 -2.39 15.31
C LYS A 31 -6.59 -2.12 16.38
N LEU A 32 -5.51 -1.41 16.05
CA LEU A 32 -4.50 -1.04 17.04
C LEU A 32 -5.00 0.02 18.04
N GLN A 33 -6.12 0.68 17.75
CA GLN A 33 -6.74 1.71 18.58
C GLN A 33 -5.78 2.80 19.08
N LYS A 34 -4.80 3.16 18.26
CA LYS A 34 -3.91 4.29 18.55
C LYS A 34 -4.51 5.59 18.03
N ALA A 35 -4.24 6.69 18.72
CA ALA A 35 -4.70 8.04 18.36
C ALA A 35 -3.94 8.61 17.16
N PHE A 36 -4.22 8.05 15.98
CA PHE A 36 -3.59 8.42 14.72
C PHE A 36 -4.64 8.53 13.61
N LYS A 37 -4.42 9.45 12.68
CA LYS A 37 -5.04 9.45 11.35
C LYS A 37 -4.18 8.58 10.45
N TYR A 38 -4.80 7.62 9.75
CA TYR A 38 -4.10 6.72 8.85
C TYR A 38 -4.43 7.03 7.38
N ILE A 39 -3.40 7.06 6.54
CA ILE A 39 -3.52 7.13 5.08
C ILE A 39 -2.85 5.88 4.51
N VAL A 40 -3.55 5.15 3.63
CA VAL A 40 -3.00 3.98 2.96
C VAL A 40 -3.12 4.19 1.46
N THR A 41 -2.00 4.00 0.75
CA THR A 41 -1.94 4.07 -0.72
C THR A 41 -1.40 2.74 -1.24
N CYS A 42 -1.97 2.26 -2.35
CA CYS A 42 -1.58 1.01 -2.99
C CYS A 42 -1.44 1.23 -4.49
N THR A 43 -0.37 0.72 -5.09
CA THR A 43 -0.10 0.78 -6.53
C THR A 43 0.24 -0.62 -7.01
N ILE A 44 -0.57 -1.15 -7.93
CA ILE A 44 -0.31 -2.42 -8.62
C ILE A 44 0.06 -2.12 -10.07
N MET A 45 1.16 -2.69 -10.54
CA MET A 45 1.67 -2.46 -11.90
C MET A 45 2.03 -3.79 -12.57
N GLN A 46 1.66 -3.94 -13.85
CA GLN A 46 2.05 -5.10 -14.66
C GLN A 46 3.57 -5.11 -14.90
N LYS A 47 4.18 -6.30 -14.80
CA LYS A 47 5.56 -6.52 -15.24
C LYS A 47 5.60 -6.71 -16.75
N ASN A 48 5.97 -5.65 -17.47
CA ASN A 48 6.13 -5.65 -18.92
C ASN A 48 7.47 -5.03 -19.37
N GLY A 49 8.45 -4.92 -18.45
CA GLY A 49 9.75 -4.31 -18.70
C GLY A 49 9.81 -2.80 -18.46
N ALA A 50 8.68 -2.13 -18.19
CA ALA A 50 8.69 -0.73 -17.79
C ALA A 50 9.23 -0.53 -16.36
N GLY A 51 9.98 0.55 -16.15
CA GLY A 51 10.44 0.97 -14.83
C GLY A 51 9.36 1.70 -14.04
N LEU A 52 9.48 1.67 -12.70
CA LEU A 52 8.61 2.40 -11.78
C LEU A 52 9.44 3.11 -10.71
N HIS A 53 9.30 4.43 -10.63
CA HIS A 53 9.86 5.24 -9.55
C HIS A 53 8.72 5.75 -8.67
N SER A 54 8.79 5.45 -7.37
CA SER A 54 7.83 5.93 -6.37
C SER A 54 8.62 6.48 -5.18
N ALA A 55 8.33 7.74 -4.83
CA ALA A 55 8.88 8.45 -3.70
C ALA A 55 7.77 9.28 -3.05
N SER A 56 7.89 9.54 -1.76
CA SER A 56 7.00 10.43 -1.03
C SER A 56 7.82 11.41 -0.18
N SER A 57 7.28 12.61 -0.01
CA SER A 57 7.81 13.65 0.88
C SER A 57 6.64 14.20 1.68
N CYS A 58 6.86 14.41 2.98
CA CYS A 58 5.82 14.83 3.92
C CYS A 58 6.29 16.06 4.69
N TYR A 59 5.34 16.93 5.03
CA TYR A 59 5.55 18.03 5.98
C TYR A 59 4.66 17.75 7.19
N TRP A 60 5.30 17.39 8.31
CA TRP A 60 4.65 16.78 9.48
C TRP A 60 5.57 16.84 10.71
N ASP A 61 5.15 16.31 11.85
CA ASP A 61 5.97 16.23 13.07
C ASP A 61 6.84 14.95 13.05
N ASN A 62 8.15 15.11 12.90
CA ASN A 62 9.10 13.99 12.83
C ASN A 62 9.23 13.17 14.14
N THR A 63 8.66 13.64 15.25
CA THR A 63 8.69 12.91 16.52
C THR A 63 7.49 11.98 16.70
N THR A 64 6.36 12.31 16.06
CA THR A 64 5.09 11.62 16.28
C THR A 64 4.54 10.97 15.01
N ASP A 65 4.82 11.55 13.84
CA ASP A 65 4.30 11.10 12.55
C ASP A 65 5.31 10.19 11.82
N GLY A 66 4.80 9.31 10.96
CA GLY A 66 5.67 8.40 10.22
C GLY A 66 5.00 7.69 9.06
N SER A 67 5.83 7.06 8.22
CA SER A 67 5.37 6.25 7.09
C SER A 67 6.12 4.93 7.01
N CYS A 68 5.48 3.97 6.34
CA CYS A 68 6.06 2.67 6.02
C CYS A 68 5.67 2.30 4.59
N THR A 69 6.66 2.00 3.76
CA THR A 69 6.46 1.51 2.39
C THR A 69 6.90 0.07 2.28
N VAL A 70 5.99 -0.80 1.84
CA VAL A 70 6.25 -2.21 1.55
C VAL A 70 6.13 -2.43 0.05
N ARG A 71 7.15 -3.08 -0.52
CA ARG A 71 7.15 -3.53 -1.91
C ARG A 71 6.99 -5.03 -1.93
N TRP A 72 6.07 -5.50 -2.76
CA TRP A 72 5.82 -6.91 -3.02
C TRP A 72 5.81 -7.15 -4.54
N GLU A 73 6.20 -8.33 -4.96
CA GLU A 73 6.19 -8.70 -6.36
C GLU A 73 5.91 -10.19 -6.57
N ASN A 74 5.37 -10.51 -7.74
CA ASN A 74 5.37 -11.88 -8.24
C ASN A 74 5.87 -11.93 -9.69
N LYS A 75 5.65 -13.03 -10.40
CA LYS A 75 6.10 -13.20 -11.79
C LYS A 75 5.52 -12.17 -12.78
N THR A 76 4.35 -11.58 -12.49
CA THR A 76 3.58 -10.80 -13.49
C THR A 76 3.22 -9.39 -13.05
N MET A 77 3.42 -9.03 -11.78
CA MET A 77 3.12 -7.69 -11.27
C MET A 77 3.98 -7.28 -10.09
N TYR A 78 4.09 -5.97 -9.91
CA TYR A 78 4.56 -5.30 -8.70
C TYR A 78 3.37 -4.77 -7.91
N CYS A 79 3.49 -4.74 -6.58
CA CYS A 79 2.57 -4.07 -5.67
C CYS A 79 3.38 -3.24 -4.67
N ILE A 80 3.10 -1.95 -4.58
CA ILE A 80 3.72 -1.03 -3.63
C ILE A 80 2.62 -0.49 -2.73
N VAL A 81 2.76 -0.66 -1.42
CA VAL A 81 1.83 -0.13 -0.43
C VAL A 81 2.59 0.84 0.46
N SER A 82 2.10 2.07 0.59
CA SER A 82 2.64 3.06 1.51
C SER A 82 1.56 3.48 2.51
N VAL A 83 1.88 3.34 3.79
CA VAL A 83 1.06 3.74 4.93
C VAL A 83 1.68 4.98 5.56
N TYR A 84 0.84 5.94 5.97
CA TYR A 84 1.21 7.11 6.74
C TYR A 84 0.34 7.15 7.99
N GLY A 85 0.96 7.31 9.16
CA GLY A 85 0.29 7.54 10.43
C GLY A 85 0.63 8.93 10.93
N LEU A 86 -0.38 9.75 11.18
CA LEU A 86 -0.23 11.10 11.73
C LEU A 86 -0.90 11.17 13.10
N ALA A 87 -0.18 11.57 14.15
CA ALA A 87 -0.72 11.66 15.49
C ALA A 87 -1.86 12.71 15.57
N ILE A 88 -2.76 12.51 16.53
CA ILE A 88 -3.89 13.40 16.82
C ILE A 88 -3.59 14.26 18.03
#